data_AF-A0A5R9LUA2-F1
#
_entry.id   AF-A0A5R9LUA2-F1
#
_cell.length_a   1.000
_cell.length_b   1.000
_cell.length_c   1.000
_cell.angle_alpha   90.00
_cell.angle_beta   90.00
_cell.angle_gamma   90.00
#
_symmetry.space_group_name_H-M   'P 1'
#
loop_
_entity.id
_entity.type
_entity.pdbx_description
1 polymer ?
#
loop_
_entity_poly.entity_id
_entity_poly.type
_entity_poly.pdbx_seq_one_letter_code
_entity_poly.pdbx_strand_id
1 'polypeptide(L)'
;MRSAREAVRALLRSARRDDLTDTTLLLTSEAVTNAVNACHSSGCSIPVTLSAEWTGRRTPTDTGTRAVTGTGAVTATTHGTNPGPSPAAPDSCATLRVLVHDFAPGLPAGRAAEGGDESGRGLALIGDCAIDWGVRPAGAGPGKAVWFEL
;
A
#
# COMPACT_ATOMS: atom_id res chain seq x y z
N MET A 1 1.80 -12.19 4.96
CA MET A 1 2.65 -11.10 5.50
C MET A 1 4.09 -11.11 4.98
N ARG A 2 4.82 -12.23 5.07
CA ARG A 2 6.21 -12.34 4.58
C ARG A 2 6.34 -11.92 3.11
N SER A 3 5.46 -12.42 2.24
CA SER A 3 5.44 -12.12 0.80
C SER A 3 5.27 -10.62 0.48
N ALA A 4 4.40 -9.91 1.22
CA ALA A 4 4.18 -8.47 1.05
C ALA A 4 5.41 -7.64 1.42
N ARG A 5 6.09 -7.97 2.52
CA ARG A 5 7.34 -7.30 2.94
C ARG A 5 8.47 -7.54 1.96
N GLU A 6 8.60 -8.76 1.44
CA GLU A 6 9.64 -9.11 0.47
C GLU A 6 9.44 -8.40 -0.87
N ALA A 7 8.18 -8.30 -1.32
CA ALA A 7 7.79 -7.57 -2.52
C ALA A 7 8.19 -6.09 -2.45
N VAL A 8 7.81 -5.41 -1.37
CA VAL A 8 8.13 -4.00 -1.14
C VAL A 8 9.65 -3.78 -1.04
N ARG A 9 10.37 -4.67 -0.32
CA ARG A 9 11.85 -4.62 -0.25
C ARG A 9 12.50 -4.81 -1.62
N ALA A 10 11.96 -5.67 -2.48
CA ALA A 10 12.50 -5.85 -3.82
C ALA A 10 12.34 -4.57 -4.65
N LEU A 11 11.16 -3.94 -4.59
CA LEU A 11 10.88 -2.69 -5.29
C LEU A 11 11.78 -1.54 -4.82
N LEU A 12 11.89 -1.33 -3.52
CA LEU A 12 12.74 -0.27 -2.95
C LEU A 12 14.22 -0.46 -3.29
N ARG A 13 14.72 -1.70 -3.20
CA ARG A 13 16.11 -2.03 -3.57
C ARG A 13 16.36 -1.78 -5.05
N SER A 14 15.42 -2.16 -5.94
CA SER A 14 15.58 -1.90 -7.38
C SER A 14 15.64 -0.41 -7.71
N ALA A 15 14.99 0.43 -6.90
CA ALA A 15 15.00 1.89 -7.05
C ALA A 15 16.16 2.57 -6.29
N ARG A 16 16.95 1.82 -5.51
CA ARG A 16 17.94 2.35 -4.56
C ARG A 16 17.38 3.42 -3.61
N ARG A 17 16.13 3.24 -3.18
CA ARG A 17 15.45 4.10 -2.19
C ARG A 17 15.46 3.45 -0.81
N ASP A 18 16.68 3.17 -0.33
CA ASP A 18 16.88 2.52 0.96
C ASP A 18 16.40 3.39 2.13
N ASP A 19 16.41 4.72 1.94
CA ASP A 19 15.91 5.74 2.86
C ASP A 19 14.44 5.55 3.27
N LEU A 20 13.62 4.97 2.39
CA LEU A 20 12.20 4.74 2.65
C LEU A 20 11.91 3.36 3.26
N THR A 21 12.91 2.49 3.41
CA THR A 21 12.68 1.06 3.69
C THR A 21 11.97 0.80 5.02
N ASP A 22 12.48 1.36 6.10
CA ASP A 22 11.93 1.06 7.43
C ASP A 22 10.52 1.64 7.58
N THR A 23 10.32 2.89 7.16
CA THR A 23 9.00 3.54 7.17
C THR A 23 8.00 2.79 6.29
N THR A 24 8.36 2.47 5.05
CA THR A 24 7.45 1.76 4.14
C THR A 24 7.08 0.39 4.69
N LEU A 25 8.03 -0.35 5.26
CA LEU A 25 7.77 -1.68 5.81
C LEU A 25 6.92 -1.64 7.07
N LEU A 26 7.11 -0.63 7.92
CA LEU A 26 6.26 -0.40 9.06
C LEU A 26 4.82 -0.13 8.61
N LEU A 27 4.61 0.89 7.78
CA LEU A 27 3.27 1.28 7.31
C LEU A 27 2.58 0.16 6.53
N THR A 28 3.33 -0.56 5.70
CA THR A 28 2.83 -1.76 4.99
C THR A 28 2.37 -2.83 5.96
N SER A 29 3.13 -3.09 7.02
CA SER A 29 2.77 -4.09 8.02
C SER A 29 1.47 -3.72 8.71
N GLU A 30 1.36 -2.46 9.16
CA GLU A 30 0.16 -1.95 9.82
C GLU A 30 -1.08 -2.02 8.91
N ALA A 31 -0.96 -1.56 7.66
CA ALA A 31 -2.06 -1.61 6.69
C ALA A 31 -2.51 -3.04 6.39
N VAL A 32 -1.58 -3.98 6.19
CA VAL A 32 -1.89 -5.40 5.93
C VAL A 32 -2.48 -6.09 7.16
N THR A 33 -1.97 -5.82 8.37
CA THR A 33 -2.57 -6.35 9.61
C THR A 33 -4.01 -5.90 9.74
N ASN A 34 -4.26 -4.59 9.56
CA ASN A 34 -5.61 -4.04 9.65
C ASN A 34 -6.56 -4.69 8.63
N ALA A 35 -6.12 -4.84 7.39
CA ALA A 35 -6.86 -5.51 6.33
C ALA A 35 -7.18 -6.98 6.65
N VAL A 36 -6.21 -7.75 7.15
CA VAL A 36 -6.40 -9.16 7.53
C VAL A 36 -7.38 -9.28 8.70
N ASN A 37 -7.25 -8.42 9.71
CA ASN A 37 -8.16 -8.40 10.86
C ASN A 37 -9.59 -8.05 10.43
N ALA A 38 -9.76 -7.09 9.52
CA ALA A 38 -11.06 -6.76 8.96
C ALA A 38 -11.69 -7.97 8.25
N CYS A 39 -10.93 -8.66 7.38
CA CYS A 39 -11.39 -9.87 6.72
C CYS A 39 -11.81 -10.97 7.72
N HIS A 40 -11.00 -11.24 8.73
CA HIS A 40 -11.33 -12.22 9.76
C HIS A 40 -12.61 -11.86 10.53
N SER A 41 -12.74 -10.60 10.96
CA SER A 41 -13.90 -10.14 11.74
C SER A 41 -15.21 -10.19 10.94
N SER A 42 -15.15 -10.03 9.61
CA SER A 42 -16.31 -10.07 8.74
C SER A 42 -16.61 -11.45 8.14
N GLY A 43 -15.82 -12.48 8.47
CA GLY A 43 -15.92 -13.81 7.86
C GLY A 43 -15.47 -13.87 6.39
N CYS A 44 -14.74 -12.85 5.91
CA CYS A 44 -14.19 -12.83 4.55
C CYS A 44 -12.88 -13.63 4.51
N SER A 45 -12.84 -14.67 3.67
CA SER A 45 -11.65 -15.51 3.45
C SER A 45 -10.84 -15.12 2.22
N ILE A 46 -11.29 -14.09 1.47
CA ILE A 46 -10.61 -13.64 0.26
C ILE A 46 -9.26 -13.00 0.66
N PRO A 47 -8.15 -13.38 0.01
CA PRO A 47 -6.83 -12.86 0.34
C PRO A 47 -6.74 -11.33 0.20
N VAL A 48 -6.07 -10.71 1.16
CA VAL A 48 -5.65 -9.31 1.05
C VAL A 48 -4.62 -9.18 -0.07
N THR A 49 -4.78 -8.15 -0.89
CA THR A 49 -3.88 -7.82 -2.01
C THR A 49 -3.19 -6.50 -1.71
N LEU A 50 -1.86 -6.52 -1.68
CA LEU A 50 -1.00 -5.34 -1.65
C LEU A 50 -0.50 -5.07 -3.07
N SER A 51 -0.54 -3.81 -3.50
CA SER A 51 0.14 -3.32 -4.68
C SER A 51 0.97 -2.11 -4.31
N ALA A 52 2.24 -2.08 -4.68
CA ALA A 52 3.09 -0.90 -4.51
C ALA A 52 3.62 -0.46 -5.86
N GLU A 53 3.50 0.82 -6.16
CA GLU A 53 3.91 1.42 -7.42
C GLU A 53 4.60 2.76 -7.18
N TRP A 54 5.61 3.06 -7.99
CA TRP A 54 6.12 4.42 -8.05
C TRP A 54 5.12 5.30 -8.80
N THR A 55 4.94 6.55 -8.36
CA THR A 55 4.10 7.53 -9.04
C THR A 55 4.97 8.74 -9.37
N GLY A 56 5.07 9.08 -10.66
CA GLY A 56 5.78 10.27 -11.09
C GLY A 56 5.03 11.52 -10.66
N ARG A 57 5.75 12.58 -10.24
CA ARG A 57 5.15 13.89 -10.05
C ARG A 57 4.71 14.39 -11.44
N ARG A 58 3.40 14.49 -11.69
CA ARG A 58 2.90 15.17 -12.90
C ARG A 58 3.36 16.61 -12.85
N THR A 59 4.27 17.01 -13.73
CA THR A 59 4.59 18.44 -13.90
C THR A 59 3.41 19.11 -14.61
N PRO A 60 2.92 20.28 -14.16
CA PRO A 60 1.77 20.95 -14.76
C PRO A 60 1.94 21.30 -16.25
N THR A 61 3.18 21.33 -16.73
CA THR A 61 3.55 21.71 -18.11
C THR A 61 3.49 20.54 -19.10
N ASP A 62 3.20 19.32 -18.66
CA ASP A 62 3.02 18.18 -19.59
C ASP A 62 1.60 18.20 -20.18
N THR A 63 1.37 19.14 -21.11
CA THR A 63 0.15 19.15 -21.95
C THR A 63 0.19 18.07 -23.03
N GLY A 64 1.29 17.29 -23.11
CA GLY A 64 1.41 16.11 -23.95
C GLY A 64 1.18 14.86 -23.12
N THR A 65 0.46 13.88 -23.68
CA THR A 65 0.35 12.53 -23.14
C THR A 65 1.71 11.81 -23.20
N ARG A 66 2.71 12.24 -22.40
CA ARG A 66 3.89 11.41 -22.15
C ARG A 66 3.49 10.40 -21.08
N ALA A 67 3.19 9.18 -21.56
CA ALA A 67 3.06 8.02 -20.70
C ALA A 67 4.25 7.99 -19.74
N VAL A 68 3.98 7.98 -18.43
CA VAL A 68 4.97 7.72 -17.40
C VAL A 68 5.54 6.33 -17.72
N THR A 69 6.71 6.30 -18.38
CA THR A 69 7.32 5.06 -18.84
C THR A 69 7.82 4.29 -17.63
N GLY A 70 7.02 3.31 -17.20
CA GLY A 70 7.46 2.20 -16.36
C GLY A 70 7.87 2.59 -14.95
N THR A 71 7.01 3.26 -14.20
CA THR A 71 7.17 3.26 -12.74
C THR A 71 6.97 1.84 -12.23
N GLY A 72 8.00 1.30 -11.60
CA GLY A 72 7.97 -0.06 -11.08
C GLY A 72 6.75 -0.34 -10.21
N ALA A 73 6.07 -1.46 -10.48
CA ALA A 73 4.93 -1.93 -9.71
C ALA A 73 5.14 -3.38 -9.24
N VAL A 74 4.79 -3.66 -8.00
CA VAL A 74 4.79 -5.00 -7.43
C VAL A 74 3.45 -5.28 -6.80
N THR A 75 2.92 -6.49 -7.01
CA THR A 75 1.70 -6.95 -6.34
C THR A 75 2.01 -8.17 -5.49
N ALA A 76 1.50 -8.21 -4.27
CA ALA A 76 1.64 -9.32 -3.36
C ALA A 76 0.30 -9.62 -2.69
N THR A 77 -0.06 -10.88 -2.60
CA THR A 77 -1.20 -11.34 -1.82
C THR A 77 -0.71 -12.02 -0.55
N THR A 78 -1.61 -12.28 0.39
CA THR A 78 -1.28 -13.10 1.57
C THR A 78 -0.73 -14.49 1.21
N HIS A 79 -1.05 -15.00 0.00
CA HIS A 79 -0.64 -16.33 -0.47
C HIS A 79 0.57 -16.34 -1.43
N GLY A 80 1.07 -15.19 -1.88
CA GLY A 80 2.21 -15.15 -2.79
C GLY A 80 2.43 -13.80 -3.46
N THR A 81 3.62 -13.62 -4.05
CA THR A 81 4.03 -12.38 -4.72
C THR A 81 4.03 -12.57 -6.23
N ASN A 82 3.50 -11.58 -6.95
CA ASN A 82 3.68 -11.45 -8.39
C ASN A 82 4.57 -10.22 -8.64
N PRO A 83 5.90 -10.41 -8.83
CA PRO A 83 6.72 -9.32 -9.31
C PRO A 83 6.22 -8.95 -10.70
N GLY A 84 5.74 -7.72 -10.86
CA GLY A 84 5.42 -7.20 -12.18
C GLY A 84 6.66 -7.21 -13.09
N PRO A 85 6.56 -6.69 -14.32
CA PRO A 85 7.72 -6.52 -15.18
C PRO A 85 8.84 -5.81 -14.41
N SER A 86 10.09 -6.20 -14.65
CA SER A 86 11.25 -5.66 -13.92
C SER A 86 11.16 -4.13 -13.93
N PRO A 87 11.06 -3.50 -12.74
CA PRO A 87 10.79 -2.09 -12.66
C PRO A 87 12.00 -1.32 -13.22
N ALA A 88 11.76 -0.39 -14.14
CA ALA A 88 12.76 0.64 -14.40
C ALA A 88 12.92 1.47 -13.13
N ALA A 89 14.15 1.91 -12.85
CA ALA A 89 14.38 2.76 -11.69
C ALA A 89 13.55 4.05 -11.84
N PRO A 90 12.75 4.43 -10.83
CA PRO A 90 11.95 5.64 -10.90
C PRO A 90 12.84 6.88 -10.92
N ASP A 91 12.30 7.99 -11.40
CA ASP A 91 12.95 9.30 -11.24
C ASP A 91 13.20 9.58 -9.75
N SER A 92 14.26 10.32 -9.41
CA SER A 92 14.59 10.69 -8.03
C SER A 92 13.49 11.49 -7.32
N CYS A 93 12.49 11.95 -8.07
CA CYS A 93 11.36 12.75 -7.62
C CYS A 93 10.05 11.94 -7.50
N ALA A 94 10.07 10.63 -7.79
CA ALA A 94 8.89 9.79 -7.71
C ALA A 94 8.51 9.50 -6.25
N THR A 95 7.20 9.39 -6.03
CA THR A 95 6.58 9.06 -4.75
C THR A 95 6.15 7.60 -4.78
N LEU A 96 6.46 6.83 -3.74
CA LEU A 96 6.01 5.45 -3.63
C LEU A 96 4.56 5.44 -3.13
N ARG A 97 3.65 4.90 -3.93
CA ARG A 97 2.27 4.66 -3.53
C ARG A 97 2.08 3.18 -3.19
N VAL A 98 1.57 2.90 -1.99
CA VAL A 98 1.20 1.56 -1.55
C VAL A 98 -0.31 1.50 -1.40
N LEU A 99 -0.93 0.46 -1.96
CA LEU A 99 -2.34 0.12 -1.86
C LEU A 99 -2.48 -1.24 -1.18
N VAL A 100 -3.37 -1.34 -0.19
CA VAL A 100 -3.76 -2.59 0.46
C VAL A 100 -5.26 -2.75 0.31
N HIS A 101 -5.65 -3.69 -0.54
CA HIS A 101 -7.04 -4.04 -0.83
C HIS A 101 -7.48 -5.26 -0.03
N ASP A 102 -8.56 -5.12 0.71
CA ASP A 102 -9.26 -6.20 1.36
C ASP A 102 -10.69 -6.29 0.82
N PHE A 103 -11.31 -7.46 0.97
CA PHE A 103 -12.68 -7.71 0.51
C PHE A 103 -13.71 -7.69 1.66
N ALA A 104 -13.31 -7.22 2.84
CA ALA A 104 -14.21 -7.10 3.96
C ALA A 104 -15.16 -5.90 3.73
N PRO A 105 -16.47 -6.05 3.99
CA PRO A 105 -17.42 -4.95 3.86
C PRO A 105 -17.16 -3.83 4.87
N GLY A 106 -17.67 -2.63 4.56
CA GLY A 106 -17.54 -1.44 5.42
C GLY A 106 -16.30 -0.61 5.15
N LEU A 107 -16.13 0.48 5.91
CA LEU A 107 -14.90 1.27 5.90
C LEU A 107 -13.84 0.62 6.81
N PRO A 108 -12.54 0.90 6.63
CA PRO A 108 -11.52 0.50 7.58
C PRO A 108 -11.94 1.01 8.95
N ALA A 109 -11.94 0.13 9.93
CA ALA A 109 -12.25 0.54 11.28
C ALA A 109 -11.11 1.43 11.78
N GLY A 110 -11.28 2.75 11.69
CA GLY A 110 -10.54 3.70 12.50
C GLY A 110 -11.04 3.59 13.94
N ARG A 111 -10.81 2.44 14.59
CA ARG A 111 -11.28 2.26 15.96
C ARG A 111 -10.29 2.99 16.87
N ALA A 112 -10.73 4.08 17.49
CA ALA A 112 -10.01 4.68 18.60
C ALA A 112 -9.72 3.56 19.60
N ALA A 113 -8.44 3.39 19.96
CA ALA A 113 -8.00 2.32 20.84
C ALA A 113 -8.79 2.38 22.16
N GLU A 114 -9.77 1.49 22.33
CA GLU A 114 -10.33 1.22 23.65
C GLU A 114 -9.28 0.42 24.42
N GLY A 115 -9.01 0.88 25.64
CA GLY A 115 -7.82 0.53 26.42
C GLY A 115 -7.46 -0.94 26.38
N GLY A 116 -6.34 -1.25 25.71
CA GLY A 116 -5.74 -2.59 25.65
C GLY A 116 -5.57 -3.16 24.25
N ASP A 117 -6.23 -2.61 23.23
CA ASP A 117 -6.18 -3.15 21.87
C ASP A 117 -5.10 -2.45 21.00
N GLU A 118 -4.16 -3.23 20.46
CA GLU A 118 -3.12 -2.75 19.53
C GLU A 118 -3.72 -2.33 18.17
N SER A 119 -4.95 -2.77 17.88
CA SER A 119 -5.63 -2.67 16.58
C SER A 119 -6.05 -1.26 16.13
N GLY A 120 -5.81 -0.21 16.92
CA GLY A 120 -6.21 1.17 16.61
C GLY A 120 -5.08 2.10 16.15
N ARG A 121 -3.81 1.68 16.27
CA ARG A 121 -2.64 2.57 15.99
C ARG A 121 -2.21 2.58 14.53
N GLY A 122 -2.51 1.52 13.78
CA GLY A 122 -2.00 1.36 12.42
C GLY A 122 -2.38 2.50 11.46
N LEU A 123 -3.62 2.98 11.50
CA LEU A 123 -4.06 4.12 10.68
C LEU A 123 -3.49 5.46 11.17
N ALA A 124 -3.29 5.63 12.48
CA ALA A 124 -2.66 6.82 13.04
C ALA A 124 -1.18 6.92 12.61
N LEU A 125 -0.45 5.80 12.65
CA LEU A 125 0.93 5.72 12.17
C LEU A 125 1.05 6.06 10.68
N ILE A 126 0.10 5.60 9.86
CA ILE A 126 0.03 5.99 8.44
C ILE A 126 -0.20 7.50 8.32
N GLY A 127 -1.13 8.06 9.10
CA GLY A 127 -1.40 9.50 9.08
C GLY A 127 -0.22 10.38 9.51
N ASP A 128 0.61 9.90 10.44
CA ASP A 128 1.76 10.65 10.94
C ASP A 128 2.98 10.57 10.01
N CYS A 129 3.13 9.49 9.24
CA CYS A 129 4.35 9.19 8.47
C CYS A 129 4.18 9.37 6.95
N ALA A 130 2.96 9.24 6.42
CA ALA A 130 2.72 9.34 4.99
C ALA A 130 2.64 10.80 4.51
N ILE A 131 3.11 11.05 3.28
CA ILE A 131 2.92 12.33 2.58
C ILE A 131 1.43 12.57 2.32
N ASP A 132 0.74 11.53 1.87
CA ASP A 132 -0.70 11.50 1.64
C ASP A 132 -1.21 10.09 1.89
N TRP A 133 -2.47 9.96 2.30
CA TRP A 133 -3.10 8.67 2.51
C TRP A 133 -4.61 8.78 2.44
N GLY A 134 -5.25 7.64 2.21
CA GLY A 134 -6.70 7.61 2.24
C GLY A 134 -7.29 6.22 2.13
N VAL A 135 -8.61 6.22 2.04
CA VAL A 135 -9.42 5.01 1.91
C VAL A 135 -10.28 5.15 0.67
N ARG A 136 -10.32 4.10 -0.15
CA ARG A 136 -11.21 4.01 -1.30
C ARG A 136 -12.08 2.76 -1.18
N PRO A 137 -13.42 2.88 -1.27
CA PRO A 137 -14.26 1.69 -1.42
C PRO A 137 -13.91 0.96 -2.72
N ALA A 138 -14.14 -0.35 -2.76
CA ALA A 138 -13.93 -1.18 -3.94
C ALA A 138 -15.00 -0.94 -5.02
N GLY A 139 -15.21 0.31 -5.46
CA GLY A 139 -16.13 0.66 -6.55
C GLY A 139 -17.49 -0.04 -6.46
N ALA A 140 -17.83 -0.85 -7.47
CA ALA A 140 -19.09 -1.60 -7.58
C ALA A 140 -19.10 -2.97 -6.87
N GLY A 141 -18.04 -3.31 -6.12
CA GLY A 141 -17.89 -4.60 -5.44
C GLY A 141 -17.65 -4.48 -3.93
N PRO A 142 -17.65 -5.61 -3.20
CA PRO A 142 -17.31 -5.63 -1.78
C PRO A 142 -15.82 -5.35 -1.58
N GLY A 143 -15.51 -4.66 -0.48
CA GLY A 143 -14.14 -4.39 -0.07
C GLY A 143 -13.78 -2.91 -0.03
N LYS A 144 -12.52 -2.68 0.30
CA LYS A 144 -11.90 -1.36 0.39
C LYS A 144 -10.40 -1.45 0.16
N ALA A 145 -9.82 -0.35 -0.26
CA ALA A 145 -8.39 -0.15 -0.33
C ALA A 145 -7.96 0.98 0.62
N VAL A 146 -7.03 0.68 1.51
CA VAL A 146 -6.22 1.71 2.18
C VAL A 146 -5.03 2.00 1.29
N TRP A 147 -4.71 3.28 1.08
CA TRP A 147 -3.54 3.70 0.32
C TRP A 147 -2.75 4.76 1.06
N PHE A 148 -1.44 4.81 0.82
CA PHE A 148 -0.55 5.83 1.35
C PHE A 148 0.63 6.11 0.40
N GLU A 149 1.26 7.27 0.59
CA GLU A 149 2.37 7.80 -0.22
C GLU A 149 3.59 8.17 0.62
N LEU A 150 4.80 7.89 0.09
CA LEU A 150 6.10 8.19 0.69
C LEU A 150 7.11 8.74 -0.31
#